data_AF-A0A3A5Z3B8-F1
#
_entry.id   AF-A0A3A5Z3B8-F1
#
_cell.length_a   1.000
_cell.length_b   1.000
_cell.length_c   1.000
_cell.angle_alpha   90.00
_cell.angle_beta   90.00
_cell.angle_gamma   90.00
#
_symmetry.space_group_name_H-M   'P 1'
#
loop_
_entity.id
_entity.type
_entity.pdbx_description
1 polymer ?
#
loop_
_entity_poly.entity_id
_entity_poly.type
_entity_poly.pdbx_seq_one_letter_code
_entity_poly.pdbx_strand_id
1 'polypeptide(L)'
;MENQAKVIVIERNKFASLVKSHRKCLQMLNILTYIYTVKEVSLTLTLQEICEVLHMTPEEVEIQRQKGYIRFTTQKGMTVYEITDLLRLENMLEMGSVYRKIDKKVMNLEPLNNE
;
A
#
# COMPACT_ATOMS: atom_id res chain seq x y z
N MET A 1 40.28 -8.06 4.05
CA MET A 1 39.56 -7.61 2.85
C MET A 1 38.58 -6.53 3.31
N GLU A 2 38.79 -5.29 2.90
CA GLU A 2 37.87 -4.19 3.23
C GLU A 2 36.51 -4.46 2.59
N ASN A 3 35.46 -4.42 3.42
CA ASN A 3 34.10 -4.59 2.99
C ASN A 3 33.73 -3.36 2.13
N GLN A 4 33.84 -3.47 0.80
CA GLN A 4 33.42 -2.41 -0.13
C GLN A 4 31.90 -2.25 -0.02
N ALA A 5 31.46 -1.42 0.92
CA ALA A 5 30.06 -1.05 1.04
C ALA A 5 29.64 -0.41 -0.29
N LYS A 6 28.69 -1.04 -0.98
CA LYS A 6 28.10 -0.47 -2.20
C LYS A 6 27.31 0.78 -1.79
N VAL A 7 27.76 1.94 -2.25
CA VAL A 7 27.09 3.22 -1.98
C VAL A 7 26.07 3.48 -3.09
N ILE A 8 24.85 3.89 -2.69
CA ILE A 8 23.82 4.36 -3.62
C ILE A 8 23.83 5.89 -3.59
N VAL A 9 24.12 6.51 -4.73
CA VAL A 9 24.03 7.97 -4.88
C VAL A 9 22.63 8.35 -5.35
N ILE A 10 21.97 9.23 -4.61
CA ILE A 10 20.65 9.76 -4.95
C ILE A 10 20.76 11.26 -5.19
N GLU A 11 20.22 11.73 -6.31
CA GLU A 11 20.19 13.14 -6.64
C GLU A 11 19.43 13.95 -5.57
N ARG A 12 20.06 14.98 -5.02
CA ARG A 12 19.51 15.78 -3.90
C ARG A 12 18.09 16.29 -4.18
N ASN A 13 17.83 16.76 -5.40
CA ASN A 13 16.52 17.31 -5.77
C ASN A 13 15.45 16.23 -5.87
N LYS A 14 15.79 15.03 -6.37
CA LYS A 14 14.88 13.88 -6.39
C LYS A 14 14.54 13.42 -4.98
N PHE A 15 15.54 13.32 -4.10
CA PHE A 15 15.31 12.97 -2.69
C PHE A 15 14.43 14.01 -1.99
N ALA A 16 14.72 15.30 -2.16
CA ALA A 16 13.91 16.36 -1.59
C ALA A 16 12.46 16.34 -2.11
N SER A 17 12.25 16.05 -3.39
CA SER A 17 10.91 15.88 -3.98
C SER A 17 10.18 14.69 -3.37
N LEU A 18 10.87 13.55 -3.19
CA LEU A 18 10.30 12.36 -2.56
C LEU A 18 9.85 12.64 -1.12
N VAL A 19 10.69 13.29 -0.31
CA VAL A 19 10.35 13.68 1.06
C VAL A 19 9.14 14.63 1.10
N LYS A 20 9.06 15.57 0.14
CA LYS A 20 7.89 16.47 0.03
C LYS A 20 6.62 15.71 -0.31
N SER A 21 6.65 14.78 -1.26
CA SER A 21 5.49 13.95 -1.61
C SER A 21 5.03 13.10 -0.43
N HIS A 22 5.97 12.46 0.28
CA HIS A 22 5.65 11.69 1.49
C HIS A 22 4.95 12.53 2.56
N ARG A 23 5.42 13.77 2.82
CA ARG A 23 4.76 14.69 3.75
C ARG A 23 3.34 15.06 3.32
N LYS A 24 3.09 15.27 2.02
CA LYS A 24 1.74 15.56 1.51
C LYS A 24 0.79 14.37 1.75
N CYS A 25 1.25 13.14 1.53
CA CYS A 25 0.47 11.94 1.82
C CYS A 25 0.12 11.85 3.31
N LEU A 26 1.08 12.10 4.21
CA LEU A 26 0.81 12.14 5.66
C LEU A 26 -0.21 13.22 6.04
N GLN A 27 -0.14 14.40 5.41
CA GLN A 27 -1.12 15.46 5.63
C GLN A 27 -2.53 15.03 5.19
N MET A 28 -2.67 14.35 4.05
CA MET A 28 -3.95 13.80 3.61
C MET A 28 -4.50 12.78 4.61
N LEU A 29 -3.66 11.87 5.14
CA LEU A 29 -4.08 10.91 6.16
C LEU A 29 -4.56 11.59 7.44
N ASN A 30 -3.90 12.67 7.87
CA ASN A 30 -4.33 13.45 9.03
C ASN A 30 -5.69 14.12 8.79
N ILE A 31 -5.94 14.64 7.59
CA ILE A 31 -7.25 15.22 7.23
C ILE A 31 -8.35 14.15 7.26
N LEU A 32 -8.11 12.98 6.65
CA LEU A 32 -9.06 11.86 6.70
C LEU A 32 -9.33 11.40 8.14
N THR A 33 -8.29 11.34 8.97
CA THR A 33 -8.42 10.99 10.39
C THR A 33 -9.28 12.01 11.13
N TYR A 34 -9.10 13.31 10.87
CA TYR A 34 -9.93 14.36 11.46
C TYR A 34 -11.39 14.25 11.02
N ILE A 35 -11.65 14.02 9.73
CA ILE A 35 -13.00 13.82 9.20
C ILE A 35 -13.69 12.63 9.89
N TYR A 36 -12.97 11.52 10.04
CA TYR A 36 -13.51 10.32 10.68
C TYR A 36 -13.76 10.52 12.19
N THR A 37 -12.76 11.05 12.92
CA THR A 37 -12.79 11.09 14.39
C THR A 37 -13.50 12.31 14.98
N VAL A 38 -13.36 13.47 14.34
CA VAL A 38 -13.89 14.75 14.87
C VAL A 38 -15.19 15.15 14.19
N LYS A 39 -15.35 14.83 12.90
CA LYS A 39 -16.59 15.11 12.17
C LYS A 39 -17.56 13.93 12.16
N GLU A 40 -17.17 12.79 12.71
CA GLU A 40 -18.00 11.58 12.81
C GLU A 40 -18.55 11.13 11.44
N VAL A 41 -17.81 11.42 10.36
CA VAL A 41 -18.18 11.01 9.01
C VAL A 41 -17.55 9.65 8.73
N SER A 42 -18.41 8.66 8.47
CA SER A 42 -17.99 7.32 8.02
C SER A 42 -17.25 7.43 6.69
N LEU A 43 -16.03 6.89 6.64
CA LEU A 43 -15.22 6.81 5.42
C LEU A 43 -15.29 5.38 4.87
N THR A 44 -16.38 5.10 4.18
CA THR A 44 -16.70 3.76 3.67
C THR A 44 -16.97 3.81 2.18
N LEU A 45 -16.61 2.73 1.48
CA LEU A 45 -16.83 2.56 0.04
C LEU A 45 -17.71 1.33 -0.23
N THR A 46 -18.48 1.39 -1.29
CA THR A 46 -19.24 0.26 -1.85
C THR A 46 -18.32 -0.69 -2.60
N LEU A 47 -18.81 -1.90 -2.90
CA LEU A 47 -18.06 -2.87 -3.70
C LEU A 47 -17.62 -2.30 -5.06
N GLN A 48 -18.51 -1.56 -5.73
CA GLN A 48 -18.19 -0.96 -7.03
C GLN A 48 -17.04 0.05 -6.92
N GLU A 49 -17.10 0.96 -5.95
CA GLU A 49 -16.06 1.97 -5.75
C GLU A 49 -14.71 1.32 -5.40
N ILE A 50 -14.71 0.21 -4.66
CA ILE A 50 -13.48 -0.52 -4.34
C ILE A 50 -12.87 -1.17 -5.56
N CYS A 51 -13.69 -1.80 -6.40
CA CYS A 51 -13.23 -2.39 -7.65
C CYS A 51 -12.60 -1.31 -8.56
N GLU A 52 -13.20 -0.12 -8.60
CA GLU A 52 -12.67 1.02 -9.35
C GLU A 52 -11.34 1.53 -8.77
N VAL A 53 -11.24 1.71 -7.45
CA VAL A 53 -10.05 2.26 -6.77
C VAL A 53 -8.88 1.28 -6.76
N LEU A 54 -9.12 0.01 -6.41
CA LEU A 54 -8.07 -1.00 -6.29
C LEU A 54 -7.78 -1.72 -7.61
N HIS A 55 -8.52 -1.41 -8.67
CA HIS A 55 -8.46 -2.09 -9.96
C HIS A 55 -8.59 -3.62 -9.82
N MET A 56 -9.55 -4.06 -8.99
CA MET A 56 -9.84 -5.46 -8.70
C MET A 56 -11.19 -5.87 -9.24
N THR A 57 -11.34 -7.16 -9.57
CA THR A 57 -12.67 -7.72 -9.83
C THR A 57 -13.43 -7.97 -8.51
N PRO A 58 -14.77 -8.08 -8.54
CA PRO A 58 -15.55 -8.44 -7.36
C PRO A 58 -15.08 -9.74 -6.68
N GLU A 59 -14.65 -10.73 -7.47
CA GLU A 59 -14.14 -12.01 -6.97
C GLU A 59 -12.81 -11.83 -6.22
N GLU A 60 -11.93 -10.96 -6.71
CA GLU A 60 -10.66 -10.66 -6.04
C GLU A 60 -10.88 -9.94 -4.71
N VAL A 61 -11.84 -9.00 -4.66
CA VAL A 61 -12.27 -8.35 -3.42
C VAL A 61 -12.79 -9.39 -2.43
N GLU A 62 -13.63 -10.32 -2.88
CA GLU A 62 -14.16 -11.40 -2.06
C GLU A 62 -13.05 -12.31 -1.49
N ILE A 63 -12.01 -12.62 -2.27
CA ILE A 63 -10.83 -13.36 -1.79
C ILE A 63 -10.12 -12.58 -0.67
N GLN A 64 -9.95 -11.26 -0.79
CA GLN A 64 -9.32 -10.47 0.28
C GLN A 64 -10.19 -10.43 1.54
N ARG A 65 -11.51 -10.41 1.37
CA ARG A 65 -12.48 -10.48 2.48
C ARG A 65 -12.36 -11.82 3.22
N GLN A 66 -12.31 -12.93 2.49
CA GLN A 66 -12.15 -14.27 3.08
C GLN A 66 -10.82 -14.44 3.81
N LYS A 67 -9.77 -13.74 3.36
CA LYS A 67 -8.47 -13.67 4.05
C LYS A 67 -8.48 -12.74 5.27
N GLY A 68 -9.56 -11.99 5.50
CA GLY A 68 -9.70 -11.07 6.62
C GLY A 68 -8.97 -9.72 6.45
N TYR A 69 -8.51 -9.40 5.23
CA TYR A 69 -7.81 -8.14 4.99
C TYR A 69 -8.72 -6.93 4.89
N ILE A 70 -9.97 -7.15 4.46
CA ILE A 70 -10.98 -6.10 4.37
C ILE A 70 -12.22 -6.48 5.16
N ARG A 71 -12.63 -5.58 6.05
CA ARG A 71 -13.89 -5.71 6.79
C ARG A 71 -14.99 -4.99 6.05
N PHE A 72 -16.20 -5.48 6.25
CA PHE A 72 -17.41 -4.88 5.71
C PHE A 72 -18.44 -4.70 6.82
N THR A 73 -19.31 -3.73 6.61
CA THR A 73 -20.51 -3.51 7.42
C THR A 73 -21.70 -3.27 6.50
N THR A 74 -22.90 -3.27 7.07
CA THR A 74 -24.12 -2.94 6.32
C THR A 74 -24.57 -1.55 6.71
N GLN A 75 -24.65 -0.65 5.73
CA GLN A 75 -25.21 0.69 5.91
C GLN A 75 -26.39 0.88 4.96
N LYS A 76 -27.57 1.17 5.50
CA LYS A 76 -28.81 1.38 4.72
C LYS A 76 -29.11 0.23 3.73
N GLY A 77 -28.81 -1.00 4.10
CA GLY A 77 -29.01 -2.18 3.26
C GLY A 77 -27.92 -2.43 2.22
N MET A 78 -26.88 -1.60 2.17
CA MET A 78 -25.73 -1.77 1.28
C MET A 78 -24.52 -2.29 2.05
N THR A 79 -23.80 -3.24 1.46
CA THR A 79 -22.49 -3.68 1.94
C THR A 79 -21.46 -2.59 1.64
N VAL A 80 -20.80 -2.10 2.68
CA VAL A 80 -19.76 -1.08 2.57
C VAL A 80 -18.51 -1.53 3.32
N TYR A 81 -17.35 -1.03 2.92
CA TYR A 81 -16.05 -1.42 3.44
C TYR A 81 -15.29 -0.20 3.93
N GLU A 82 -14.54 -0.38 5.01
CA GLU A 82 -13.79 0.70 5.66
C GLU A 82 -12.58 1.12 4.83
N ILE A 83 -12.43 2.42 4.55
CA ILE A 83 -11.30 2.93 3.76
C ILE A 83 -9.93 2.57 4.37
N THR A 84 -9.87 2.44 5.70
CA THR A 84 -8.61 2.14 6.40
C THR A 84 -8.09 0.74 6.10
N ASP A 85 -8.97 -0.21 5.81
CA ASP A 85 -8.58 -1.56 5.42
C ASP A 85 -8.15 -1.58 3.95
N LEU A 86 -8.82 -0.79 3.09
CA LEU A 86 -8.45 -0.66 1.68
C LEU A 86 -7.07 -0.05 1.50
N LEU A 87 -6.77 1.04 2.23
CA LEU A 87 -5.43 1.65 2.22
C LEU A 87 -4.35 0.67 2.69
N ARG A 88 -4.65 -0.15 3.70
CA ARG A 88 -3.71 -1.18 4.18
C ARG A 88 -3.50 -2.28 3.14
N LEU A 89 -4.57 -2.74 2.51
CA LEU A 89 -4.54 -3.75 1.47
C LEU A 89 -3.74 -3.27 0.25
N GLU A 90 -4.00 -2.06 -0.24
CA GLU A 90 -3.28 -1.47 -1.38
C GLU A 90 -1.78 -1.39 -1.10
N ASN A 91 -1.40 -0.83 0.05
CA ASN A 91 -0.01 -0.73 0.47
C ASN A 91 0.66 -2.11 0.57
N MET A 92 -0.05 -3.12 1.13
CA MET A 92 0.48 -4.47 1.23
C MET A 92 0.71 -5.10 -0.15
N LEU A 93 -0.21 -4.91 -1.09
CA LEU A 93 -0.10 -5.47 -2.45
C LEU A 93 1.03 -4.81 -3.23
N GLU A 94 1.13 -3.49 -3.18
CA GLU A 94 2.21 -2.74 -3.80
C GLU A 94 3.56 -3.17 -3.22
N MET A 95 3.67 -3.22 -1.88
CA MET A 95 4.90 -3.64 -1.22
C MET A 95 5.27 -5.09 -1.49
N GLY A 96 4.30 -6.00 -1.50
CA GLY A 96 4.53 -7.37 -1.90
C GLY A 96 5.12 -7.48 -3.31
N SER A 97 4.71 -6.62 -4.24
CA SER A 97 5.27 -6.58 -5.59
C SER A 97 6.73 -6.11 -5.60
N VAL A 98 7.08 -5.12 -4.77
CA VAL A 98 8.44 -4.59 -4.63
C VAL A 98 9.35 -5.64 -4.00
N TYR A 99 8.94 -6.27 -2.90
CA TYR A 99 9.71 -7.33 -2.25
C TYR A 99 9.98 -8.49 -3.21
N ARG A 100 8.96 -8.97 -3.94
CA ARG A 100 9.15 -10.01 -4.95
C ARG A 100 10.15 -9.62 -6.04
N LYS A 101 10.20 -8.34 -6.45
CA LYS A 101 11.20 -7.85 -7.43
C LYS A 101 12.62 -7.87 -6.85
N ILE A 102 12.77 -7.51 -5.58
CA ILE A 102 14.04 -7.56 -4.86
C ILE A 102 14.50 -9.01 -4.72
N ASP A 103 13.64 -9.89 -4.21
CA ASP A 103 13.97 -11.30 -3.94
C ASP A 103 14.32 -12.06 -5.22
N LYS A 104 13.60 -11.84 -6.33
CA LYS A 104 13.96 -12.40 -7.63
C LYS A 104 15.36 -11.98 -8.09
N LYS A 105 15.76 -10.74 -7.79
CA LYS A 105 17.09 -10.23 -8.15
C LYS A 105 18.19 -10.85 -7.28
N VAL A 106 17.88 -11.17 -6.02
CA VAL A 106 18.79 -11.90 -5.13
C VAL A 106 18.97 -13.35 -5.62
N MET A 107 17.90 -14.01 -6.06
CA MET A 107 17.96 -15.39 -6.59
C MET A 107 18.73 -15.53 -7.92
N ASN A 108 18.79 -14.47 -8.73
CA ASN A 108 19.47 -14.47 -10.03
C ASN A 108 20.96 -14.06 -9.95
N LEU A 109 21.48 -13.78 -8.76
CA LEU A 109 22.92 -13.64 -8.55
C LEU A 109 23.47 -15.05 -8.31
N GLU A 110 24.13 -15.64 -9.30
CA GLU A 110 24.90 -16.87 -9.10
C GLU A 110 25.82 -16.69 -7.87
N PRO A 111 26.02 -17.74 -7.05
CA PRO A 111 27.01 -17.65 -5.99
C PRO A 111 28.34 -17.28 -6.65
N LEU A 112 28.91 -16.15 -6.23
CA LEU A 112 30.29 -15.79 -6.51
C LEU A 112 31.19 -16.84 -5.86
N ASN A 113 31.31 -18.00 -6.49
CA ASN A 113 32.36 -18.94 -6.18
C ASN A 113 33.60 -18.47 -6.94
N ASN A 114 34.40 -17.73 -6.18
CA ASN A 114 35.82 -17.58 -6.36
C ASN A 114 36.47 -18.97 -6.23
N GLU A 115 37.10 -19.46 -7.30
CA GLU A 115 38.32 -20.27 -7.25
C GLU A 115 39.27 -19.75 -8.34
#